data_AF-A0A2S2FEA6-F1
#
_entry.id   AF-A0A2S2FEA6-F1
#
_cell.length_a   1.000
_cell.length_b   1.000
_cell.length_c   1.000
_cell.angle_alpha   90.00
_cell.angle_beta   90.00
_cell.angle_gamma   90.00
#
_symmetry.space_group_name_H-M   'P 1'
#
loop_
_entity.id
_entity.type
_entity.pdbx_description
1 polymer ?
#
loop_
_entity_poly.entity_id
_entity_poly.type
_entity_poly.pdbx_seq_one_letter_code
_entity_poly.pdbx_strand_id
1 'polypeptide(L)'
;MTTRKIKQVLKKKGYELLDMRILPWTWQGETEWLILVPKDQQQLIIKHGSDYFCAQDFSGDGYFGGNAEVIAESLEFLPDLNSLEI
;
A
#
# COMPACT_ATOMS: atom_id res chain seq x y z
N MET A 1 -5.18 12.62 -0.63
CA MET A 1 -5.69 11.28 -1.03
C MET A 1 -6.94 10.95 -0.21
N THR A 2 -7.88 10.11 -0.69
CA THR A 2 -9.05 9.68 0.11
C THR A 2 -9.10 8.16 0.26
N THR A 3 -9.71 7.68 1.35
CA THR A 3 -9.99 6.24 1.61
C THR A 3 -10.69 5.56 0.44
N ARG A 4 -11.64 6.26 -0.19
CA ARG A 4 -12.37 5.78 -1.36
C ARG A 4 -11.45 5.55 -2.56
N LYS A 5 -10.53 6.48 -2.83
CA LYS A 5 -9.58 6.36 -3.95
C LYS A 5 -8.60 5.21 -3.73
N ILE A 6 -8.11 5.02 -2.51
CA ILE A 6 -7.24 3.88 -2.15
C ILE A 6 -7.93 2.55 -2.43
N LYS A 7 -9.14 2.36 -1.89
CA LYS A 7 -9.94 1.14 -2.11
C LYS A 7 -10.19 0.87 -3.60
N GLN A 8 -10.45 1.91 -4.38
CA GLN A 8 -10.66 1.79 -5.83
C GLN A 8 -9.39 1.35 -6.56
N VAL A 9 -8.23 1.90 -6.23
CA VAL A 9 -6.96 1.52 -6.88
C VAL A 9 -6.58 0.09 -6.53
N LEU A 10 -6.63 -0.29 -5.25
CA LEU A 10 -6.34 -1.66 -4.81
C LEU A 10 -7.22 -2.67 -5.53
N LYS A 11 -8.56 -2.45 -5.51
CA LYS A 11 -9.51 -3.31 -6.22
C LYS A 11 -9.24 -3.37 -7.71
N LYS A 12 -8.92 -2.24 -8.35
CA LYS A 12 -8.63 -2.19 -9.79
C LYS A 12 -7.38 -3.02 -10.16
N LYS A 13 -6.38 -3.06 -9.27
CA LYS A 13 -5.12 -3.82 -9.47
C LYS A 13 -5.17 -5.25 -8.91
N GLY A 14 -6.34 -5.71 -8.44
CA GLY A 14 -6.54 -7.09 -7.96
C GLY A 14 -6.16 -7.33 -6.51
N TYR A 15 -5.86 -6.29 -5.73
CA TYR A 15 -5.52 -6.42 -4.31
C TYR A 15 -6.75 -6.53 -3.42
N GLU A 16 -6.61 -7.32 -2.36
CA GLU A 16 -7.54 -7.36 -1.25
C GLU A 16 -7.07 -6.40 -0.15
N LEU A 17 -8.01 -5.67 0.45
CA LEU A 17 -7.74 -4.78 1.59
C LEU A 17 -8.24 -5.45 2.87
N LEU A 18 -7.30 -5.88 3.73
CA LEU A 18 -7.61 -6.49 5.03
C LEU A 18 -7.92 -5.44 6.10
N ASP A 19 -7.09 -4.38 6.18
CA ASP A 19 -7.30 -3.27 7.12
C ASP A 19 -6.76 -1.96 6.52
N MET A 20 -7.29 -0.85 6.99
CA MET A 20 -6.80 0.49 6.66
C MET A 20 -6.97 1.43 7.85
N ARG A 21 -5.88 2.10 8.25
CA ARG A 21 -5.86 3.04 9.37
C ARG A 21 -5.41 4.41 8.90
N ILE A 22 -5.95 5.44 9.53
CA ILE A 22 -5.49 6.82 9.37
C ILE A 22 -5.09 7.30 10.76
N LEU A 23 -3.80 7.55 10.95
CA LEU A 23 -3.24 7.99 12.22
C LEU A 23 -2.78 9.44 12.11
N PRO A 24 -2.93 10.25 13.17
CA PRO A 24 -2.28 11.55 13.22
C PRO A 24 -0.75 11.35 13.36
N TRP A 25 0.02 11.90 12.43
CA TRP A 25 1.48 11.92 12.52
C TRP A 25 1.91 13.09 13.41
N THR A 26 2.53 12.77 14.54
CA THR A 26 2.68 13.68 15.69
C THR A 26 3.64 14.85 15.47
N TRP A 27 4.50 14.81 14.44
CA TRP A 27 5.57 15.79 14.25
C TRP A 27 5.28 16.92 13.26
N GLN A 28 4.28 16.79 12.36
CA GLN A 28 4.03 17.79 11.31
C GLN A 28 2.54 18.08 11.04
N GLY A 29 1.62 17.50 11.83
CA GLY A 29 0.19 17.58 11.53
C GLY A 29 -0.22 16.82 10.28
N GLU A 30 0.70 16.00 9.73
CA GLU A 30 0.41 15.11 8.63
C GLU A 30 -0.45 13.93 9.10
N THR A 31 -1.14 13.31 8.16
CA THR A 31 -1.88 12.07 8.43
C THR A 31 -1.10 10.91 7.85
N GLU A 32 -0.83 9.90 8.67
CA GLU A 32 -0.30 8.63 8.24
C GLU A 32 -1.44 7.75 7.77
N TRP A 33 -1.23 7.09 6.65
CA TRP A 33 -2.16 6.15 6.05
C TRP A 33 -1.48 4.79 6.06
N LEU A 34 -2.11 3.80 6.68
CA LEU A 34 -1.61 2.44 6.78
C LEU A 34 -2.56 1.50 6.06
N ILE A 35 -2.04 0.66 5.19
CA ILE A 35 -2.77 -0.29 4.35
C ILE A 35 -2.25 -1.70 4.63
N LEU A 36 -3.14 -2.63 4.92
CA LEU A 36 -2.82 -4.05 5.07
C LEU A 36 -3.48 -4.85 3.95
N VAL A 37 -2.67 -5.62 3.23
CA VAL A 37 -3.10 -6.60 2.22
C VAL A 37 -2.64 -8.01 2.63
N PRO A 38 -3.22 -9.09 2.08
CA PRO A 38 -2.80 -10.46 2.37
C PRO A 38 -1.30 -10.70 2.15
N LYS A 39 -0.70 -11.58 2.97
CA LYS A 39 0.76 -11.81 2.99
C LYS A 39 1.30 -12.31 1.65
N ASP A 40 0.57 -13.16 0.96
CA ASP A 40 0.88 -13.60 -0.41
C ASP A 40 0.92 -12.42 -1.40
N GLN A 41 -0.04 -11.50 -1.32
CA GLN A 41 -0.03 -10.28 -2.13
C GLN A 41 1.13 -9.34 -1.76
N GLN A 42 1.50 -9.24 -0.48
CA GLN A 42 2.69 -8.49 -0.05
C GLN A 42 3.97 -9.07 -0.67
N GLN A 43 4.10 -10.41 -0.70
CA GLN A 43 5.24 -11.06 -1.35
C GLN A 43 5.26 -10.81 -2.86
N LEU A 44 4.09 -10.74 -3.52
CA LEU A 44 4.01 -10.34 -4.93
C LEU A 44 4.41 -8.88 -5.14
N ILE A 45 4.04 -7.98 -4.24
CA ILE A 45 4.50 -6.58 -4.25
C ILE A 45 6.03 -6.52 -4.13
N ILE A 46 6.63 -7.29 -3.22
CA ILE A 46 8.10 -7.30 -3.05
C ILE A 46 8.78 -7.93 -4.28
N LYS A 47 8.21 -9.00 -4.82
CA LYS A 47 8.80 -9.76 -5.95
C LYS A 47 8.70 -9.02 -7.28
N HIS A 48 7.56 -8.35 -7.53
CA HIS A 48 7.24 -7.71 -8.81
C HIS A 48 7.21 -6.19 -8.76
N GLY A 49 7.21 -5.61 -7.55
CA GLY A 49 7.44 -4.18 -7.35
C GLY A 49 8.90 -3.82 -7.58
N SER A 50 9.16 -2.54 -7.81
CA SER A 50 10.53 -2.04 -7.91
C SER A 50 11.22 -2.00 -6.55
N ASP A 51 12.52 -1.68 -6.55
CA ASP A 51 13.31 -1.38 -5.35
C ASP A 51 12.61 -0.40 -4.38
N TYR A 52 11.68 0.42 -4.90
CA TYR A 52 10.84 1.32 -4.13
C TYR A 52 10.10 0.61 -2.99
N PHE A 53 9.44 -0.52 -3.25
CA PHE A 53 8.72 -1.25 -2.21
C PHE A 53 9.64 -2.11 -1.35
N CYS A 54 10.76 -2.57 -1.89
CA CYS A 54 11.79 -3.25 -1.09
C CYS A 54 12.39 -2.32 -0.02
N ALA A 55 12.42 -1.00 -0.28
CA ALA A 55 12.86 0.01 0.68
C ALA A 55 11.77 0.47 1.66
N GLN A 56 10.49 0.26 1.32
CA GLN A 56 9.35 0.55 2.19
C GLN A 56 9.02 -0.72 2.99
N ASP A 57 9.66 -0.86 4.16
CA ASP A 57 9.42 -2.01 5.02
C ASP A 57 7.95 -2.01 5.46
N PHE A 58 7.29 -3.16 5.35
CA PHE A 58 6.02 -3.33 6.02
C PHE A 58 6.30 -3.22 7.52
N SER A 59 5.47 -2.51 8.28
CA SER A 59 5.62 -2.46 9.73
C SER A 59 5.73 -3.87 10.32
N GLY A 60 6.24 -4.04 11.55
CA GLY A 60 6.31 -5.37 12.17
C GLY A 60 4.95 -6.12 12.22
N ASP A 61 3.84 -5.40 12.03
CA ASP A 61 2.46 -5.91 11.91
C ASP A 61 1.94 -6.01 10.46
N GLY A 62 2.79 -5.79 9.45
CA GLY A 62 2.51 -6.05 8.04
C GLY A 62 1.86 -4.90 7.28
N TYR A 63 1.79 -3.68 7.83
CA TYR A 63 1.19 -2.55 7.14
C TYR A 63 2.21 -1.86 6.24
N PHE A 64 1.76 -1.54 5.04
CA PHE A 64 2.43 -0.61 4.17
C PHE A 64 1.86 0.79 4.44
N GLY A 65 2.73 1.75 4.76
CA GLY A 65 2.30 3.04 5.29
C GLY A 65 3.14 4.23 4.88
N GLY A 66 2.55 5.42 4.99
CA GLY A 66 3.22 6.70 4.76
C GLY A 66 2.24 7.86 4.83
N ASN A 67 2.74 9.07 4.60
CA ASN A 67 1.85 10.21 4.43
C ASN A 67 1.02 10.09 3.13
N ALA A 68 0.09 11.02 2.93
CA ALA A 68 -0.84 10.96 1.81
C ALA A 68 -0.17 10.99 0.42
N GLU A 69 1.00 11.60 0.30
CA GLU A 69 1.78 11.68 -0.95
C GLU A 69 2.50 10.36 -1.21
N VAL A 70 3.21 9.83 -0.20
CA VAL A 70 3.88 8.53 -0.26
C VAL A 70 2.90 7.41 -0.63
N ILE A 71 1.73 7.36 0.02
CA ILE A 71 0.70 6.36 -0.35
C ILE A 71 0.23 6.54 -1.80
N ALA A 72 0.08 7.77 -2.27
CA ALA A 72 -0.35 8.02 -3.64
C ALA A 72 0.63 7.46 -4.66
N GLU A 73 1.91 7.81 -4.51
CA GLU A 73 2.98 7.32 -5.36
C GLU A 73 3.07 5.80 -5.31
N SER A 74 3.06 5.24 -4.11
CA SER A 74 3.12 3.80 -3.91
C SER A 74 1.99 3.08 -4.64
N LEU A 75 0.75 3.55 -4.52
CA LEU A 75 -0.38 2.92 -5.21
C LEU A 75 -0.24 2.93 -6.74
N GLU A 76 0.48 3.89 -7.32
CA GLU A 76 0.75 3.93 -8.76
C GLU A 76 1.73 2.81 -9.17
N PHE A 77 2.79 2.62 -8.37
CA PHE A 77 3.84 1.62 -8.62
C PHE A 77 3.45 0.19 -8.25
N LEU A 78 2.34 -0.03 -7.53
CA LEU A 78 1.88 -1.39 -7.21
C LEU A 78 1.77 -2.23 -8.50
N PRO A 79 2.32 -3.45 -8.54
CA PRO A 79 2.14 -4.33 -9.69
C PRO A 79 0.66 -4.67 -9.88
N ASP A 80 0.19 -4.82 -11.12
CA ASP A 80 -1.21 -5.18 -11.40
C ASP A 80 -1.39 -6.70 -11.35
N LEU A 81 -1.94 -7.21 -10.24
CA LEU A 81 -2.10 -8.64 -10.01
C LEU A 81 -3.04 -9.31 -11.02
N ASN A 82 -3.96 -8.55 -11.64
CA ASN A 82 -4.83 -9.10 -12.68
C ASN A 82 -4.08 -9.40 -13.98
N SER A 83 -2.90 -8.79 -14.16
CA SER A 83 -2.06 -8.94 -15.34
C SER A 83 -0.88 -9.90 -15.13
N LEU A 84 -0.60 -10.27 -13.88
CA LEU A 84 0.42 -11.25 -13.57
C LEU A 84 -0.17 -12.64 -13.85
N GLU A 85 0.32 -13.32 -14.89
CA GLU A 85 0.04 -14.75 -15.08
C GLU A 85 0.56 -15.51 -13.86
N ILE A 86 -0.34 -16.17 -13.12
CA ILE A 86 -0.04 -17.01 -11.95
C ILE A 86 0.17 -18.45 -12.40
#